data_AF-A0A0C2GX80-F1
#
_entry.id   AF-A0A0C2GX80-F1
#
_cell.length_a   1.000
_cell.length_b   1.000
_cell.length_c   1.000
_cell.angle_alpha   90.00
_cell.angle_beta   90.00
_cell.angle_gamma   90.00
#
_symmetry.space_group_name_H-M   'P 1'
#
loop_
_entity.id
_entity.type
_entity.pdbx_description
1 polymer ?
#
loop_
_entity_poly.entity_id
_entity_poly.type
_entity_poly.pdbx_seq_one_letter_code
_entity_poly.pdbx_strand_id
1 'polypeptide(L)'
;MQKDEIRFSKGKYAISSSNTSINSVVSGYILNNTKILKIEEKLRKLENKIKKTLELTPQAIMSLKERLSKLRPIKQTHVKDTGDSIDEINEKSEVGESLFQGDMVLTEKQAEEVKEDVEEEIAEGNRTKRQAFKDRRYPNTIWSNGVNYYFDYSAQKCKGDPRAAKCYMGGVPHPRDCSKCLCPGGYGGKLCNERPSGCGDVLQATKEYSDLSKTIGNPNMQEREDFEICNYWIESPANTQIEVRIDTLNGNFAVDGCAYFGVEIKTQKDQKATGYR
;
A
#
# COMPACT_ATOMS: atom_id res chain seq x y z
N MET A 1 17.96 -6.17 17.17
CA MET A 1 17.11 -7.29 16.72
C MET A 1 17.92 -8.10 15.71
N GLN A 2 17.81 -9.41 15.76
CA GLN A 2 18.47 -10.29 14.80
C GLN A 2 17.63 -10.29 13.52
N LYS A 3 18.25 -9.95 12.38
CA LYS A 3 17.61 -9.93 11.07
C LYS A 3 17.73 -11.31 10.45
N ASP A 4 16.63 -11.81 9.90
CA ASP A 4 16.65 -12.94 8.98
C ASP A 4 16.20 -12.43 7.59
N GLU A 5 16.91 -12.82 6.54
CA GLU A 5 16.87 -12.19 5.22
C GLU A 5 16.52 -13.24 4.14
N ILE A 6 15.55 -12.95 3.28
CA ILE A 6 15.22 -13.77 2.09
C ILE A 6 15.27 -12.91 0.84
N ARG A 7 16.00 -13.42 -0.15
CA ARG A 7 16.31 -12.77 -1.42
C ARG A 7 15.49 -13.44 -2.51
N PHE A 8 14.71 -12.69 -3.28
CA PHE A 8 14.05 -13.26 -4.45
C PHE A 8 14.93 -12.99 -5.67
N SER A 9 15.69 -13.98 -6.14
CA SER A 9 16.50 -13.88 -7.35
C SER A 9 16.15 -14.97 -8.35
N LYS A 10 16.11 -14.61 -9.65
CA LYS A 10 15.99 -15.56 -10.77
C LYS A 10 17.35 -15.72 -11.47
N GLY A 11 17.65 -16.92 -11.93
CA GLY A 11 18.85 -17.27 -12.69
C GLY A 11 18.93 -16.64 -14.09
N LYS A 12 20.10 -16.00 -14.32
CA LYS A 12 20.86 -15.62 -15.55
C LYS A 12 20.15 -15.51 -16.92
N TYR A 13 20.30 -14.32 -17.51
CA TYR A 13 21.17 -14.08 -18.68
C TYR A 13 21.95 -12.76 -18.46
N ALA A 14 23.20 -12.70 -18.92
CA ALA A 14 24.14 -11.61 -18.65
C ALA A 14 24.13 -10.56 -19.77
N ILE A 15 24.14 -9.27 -19.40
CA ILE A 15 24.95 -8.23 -20.06
C ILE A 15 25.49 -7.30 -18.96
N SER A 16 26.79 -7.03 -19.04
CA SER A 16 27.54 -6.08 -18.21
C SER A 16 27.14 -4.63 -18.50
N SER A 17 27.11 -3.79 -17.48
CA SER A 17 27.94 -2.56 -17.46
C SER A 17 27.78 -1.81 -16.14
N SER A 18 28.93 -1.43 -15.62
CA SER A 18 29.22 -0.44 -14.59
C SER A 18 28.48 0.91 -14.75
N ASN A 19 28.08 1.56 -13.66
CA ASN A 19 28.83 2.72 -13.16
C ASN A 19 28.25 3.36 -11.89
N THR A 20 29.20 3.88 -11.13
CA THR A 20 29.17 4.60 -9.86
C THR A 20 28.69 6.05 -10.03
N SER A 21 28.03 6.58 -9.00
CA SER A 21 27.88 8.01 -8.62
C SER A 21 27.61 9.04 -9.73
N ILE A 22 26.33 9.22 -10.09
CA ILE A 22 25.85 10.39 -10.87
C ILE A 22 24.73 11.17 -10.13
N ASN A 23 24.17 10.64 -9.04
CA ASN A 23 22.85 11.09 -8.57
C ASN A 23 22.78 12.42 -7.80
N SER A 24 23.87 12.96 -7.24
CA SER A 24 23.79 14.23 -6.48
C SER A 24 23.86 15.48 -7.37
N VAL A 25 24.55 15.41 -8.51
CA VAL A 25 24.68 16.56 -9.42
C VAL A 25 23.45 16.67 -10.32
N VAL A 26 22.86 15.55 -10.75
CA VAL A 26 21.74 15.56 -11.71
C VAL A 26 20.42 16.02 -11.07
N SER A 27 20.17 15.75 -9.79
CA SER A 27 18.92 16.17 -9.10
C SER A 27 18.73 17.69 -9.06
N GLY A 28 19.78 18.45 -8.78
CA GLY A 28 19.71 19.91 -8.71
C GLY A 28 19.45 20.58 -10.06
N TYR A 29 19.97 20.04 -11.16
CA TYR A 29 19.76 20.62 -12.50
C TYR A 29 18.39 20.29 -13.12
N ILE A 30 17.76 19.17 -12.74
CA ILE A 30 16.44 18.79 -13.25
C ILE A 30 15.32 19.59 -12.57
N LEU A 31 15.44 19.85 -11.27
CA LEU A 31 14.43 20.57 -10.49
C LEU A 31 14.60 22.09 -10.54
N ASN A 32 15.80 22.60 -10.85
CA ASN A 32 16.05 24.02 -11.11
C ASN A 32 15.60 24.44 -12.52
N ASN A 33 14.42 23.97 -12.92
CA ASN A 33 13.75 24.32 -14.15
C ASN A 33 12.78 25.46 -13.89
N THR A 34 12.83 26.50 -14.72
CA THR A 34 11.91 27.65 -14.64
C THR A 34 10.42 27.29 -14.58
N LYS A 35 10.02 26.12 -15.10
CA LYS A 35 8.62 25.63 -14.98
C LYS A 35 8.28 25.13 -13.57
N ILE A 36 9.21 24.45 -12.90
CA ILE A 36 9.01 23.90 -11.55
C ILE A 36 8.97 25.04 -10.53
N LEU A 37 9.91 25.99 -10.65
CA LEU A 37 9.93 27.19 -9.80
C LEU A 37 8.62 28.01 -9.88
N LYS A 38 8.01 28.07 -11.07
CA LYS A 38 6.70 28.72 -11.24
C LYS A 38 5.57 27.98 -10.52
N ILE A 39 5.62 26.65 -10.50
CA ILE A 39 4.64 25.81 -9.80
C ILE A 39 4.79 25.99 -8.29
N GLU A 40 6.02 25.95 -7.78
CA GLU A 40 6.31 26.22 -6.37
C GLU A 40 5.80 27.59 -5.94
N GLU A 41 6.07 28.64 -6.73
CA GLU A 41 5.61 29.99 -6.40
C GLU A 41 4.07 30.08 -6.36
N LYS A 42 3.37 29.35 -7.25
CA LYS A 42 1.90 29.26 -7.24
C LYS A 42 1.39 28.54 -5.99
N LEU A 43 1.99 27.41 -5.61
CA LEU A 43 1.57 26.65 -4.43
C LEU A 43 1.89 27.39 -3.13
N ARG A 44 3.02 28.11 -3.05
CA ARG A 44 3.38 28.92 -1.87
C ARG A 44 2.37 30.04 -1.61
N LYS A 45 1.77 30.61 -2.66
CA LYS A 45 0.68 31.60 -2.53
C LYS A 45 -0.58 31.03 -1.89
N LEU A 46 -0.76 29.70 -1.90
CA LEU A 46 -1.88 29.01 -1.27
C LEU A 46 -1.60 28.60 0.18
N GLU A 47 -0.36 28.66 0.65
CA GLU A 47 0.02 28.17 1.98
C GLU A 47 -0.77 28.86 3.10
N ASN A 48 -0.87 30.19 3.07
CA ASN A 48 -1.62 30.97 4.06
C ASN A 48 -3.12 30.67 4.01
N LYS A 49 -3.64 30.43 2.80
CA LYS A 49 -5.02 30.05 2.52
C LYS A 49 -5.34 28.67 3.13
N ILE A 50 -4.47 27.68 2.91
CA ILE A 50 -4.58 26.32 3.45
C ILE A 50 -4.46 26.31 4.97
N LYS A 51 -3.50 27.06 5.55
CA LYS A 51 -3.34 27.17 7.01
C LYS A 51 -4.62 27.61 7.71
N LYS A 52 -5.36 28.56 7.12
CA LYS A 52 -6.64 29.03 7.65
C LYS A 52 -7.72 27.94 7.64
N THR A 53 -7.77 27.09 6.62
CA THR A 53 -8.71 25.95 6.55
C THR A 53 -8.37 24.83 7.55
N LEU A 54 -7.10 24.71 7.93
CA LEU A 54 -6.62 23.71 8.88
C LEU A 54 -6.73 24.15 10.35
N GLU A 55 -7.21 25.37 10.62
CA GLU A 55 -7.45 25.85 11.98
C GLU A 55 -8.54 25.03 12.66
N LEU A 56 -8.14 24.28 13.69
CA LEU A 56 -9.05 23.42 14.45
C LEU A 56 -9.72 24.19 15.59
N THR A 57 -10.95 23.82 15.92
CA THR A 57 -11.61 24.31 17.12
C THR A 57 -10.87 23.86 18.37
N PRO A 58 -10.93 24.61 19.49
CA PRO A 58 -10.26 24.21 20.74
C PRO A 58 -10.62 22.80 21.21
N GLN A 59 -11.88 22.38 21.00
CA GLN A 59 -12.34 21.02 21.31
C GLN A 59 -11.71 19.95 20.42
N ALA A 60 -11.60 20.21 19.11
CA ALA A 60 -10.94 19.31 18.18
C ALA A 60 -9.44 19.17 18.49
N ILE A 61 -8.77 20.24 18.91
CA ILE A 61 -7.36 20.21 19.36
C ILE A 61 -7.21 19.32 20.60
N MET A 62 -8.11 19.44 21.59
CA MET A 62 -8.06 18.57 22.78
C MET A 62 -8.27 17.10 22.41
N SER A 63 -9.25 16.80 21.56
CA SER A 63 -9.50 15.43 21.08
C SER A 63 -8.33 14.87 20.28
N LEU A 64 -7.71 15.69 19.43
CA LEU A 64 -6.52 15.30 18.66
C LEU A 64 -5.35 14.98 19.59
N LYS A 65 -5.07 15.83 20.59
CA LYS A 65 -4.01 15.59 21.59
C LYS A 65 -4.24 14.28 22.35
N GLU A 66 -5.48 13.99 22.73
CA GLU A 66 -5.84 12.73 23.40
C GLU A 66 -5.66 11.50 22.48
N ARG A 67 -5.93 11.63 21.17
CA ARG A 67 -5.68 10.55 20.21
C ARG A 67 -4.19 10.33 19.98
N LEU A 68 -3.42 11.41 19.85
CA LEU A 68 -1.98 11.36 19.66
C LEU A 68 -1.27 10.74 20.88
N SER A 69 -1.72 11.02 22.10
CA SER A 69 -1.13 10.41 23.31
C SER A 69 -1.35 8.90 23.42
N LYS A 70 -2.33 8.35 22.69
CA LYS A 70 -2.59 6.89 22.61
C LYS A 70 -1.70 6.20 21.57
N LEU A 71 -1.09 6.95 20.65
CA LEU A 71 -0.18 6.40 19.66
C LEU A 71 1.16 6.09 20.31
N ARG A 72 1.67 4.88 20.08
CA ARG A 72 3.02 4.52 20.51
C ARG A 72 4.01 5.10 19.50
N PRO A 73 5.07 5.81 19.94
CA PRO A 73 6.11 6.26 19.04
C PRO A 73 6.82 5.03 18.46
N ILE A 74 6.79 4.89 17.14
CA ILE A 74 7.55 3.86 16.43
C ILE A 74 8.96 4.40 16.25
N LYS A 75 9.94 3.74 16.89
CA LYS A 75 11.36 4.04 16.62
C LYS A 75 11.71 3.43 15.26
N GLN A 76 11.91 4.27 14.26
CA GLN A 76 12.44 3.85 12.97
C GLN A 76 13.96 3.71 13.10
N THR A 77 14.48 2.51 12.88
CA THR A 77 15.92 2.26 12.87
C THR A 77 16.50 2.80 11.58
N HIS A 78 17.36 3.82 11.68
CA HIS A 78 18.07 4.37 10.53
C HIS A 78 19.26 3.48 10.16
N VAL A 79 19.27 2.95 8.93
CA VAL A 79 20.31 2.07 8.39
C VAL A 79 21.27 2.86 7.52
N LYS A 80 20.78 3.84 6.74
CA LYS A 80 21.57 4.68 5.86
C LYS A 80 21.62 6.13 6.34
N ASP A 81 22.81 6.72 6.29
CA ASP A 81 23.00 8.15 6.61
C ASP A 81 22.23 9.05 5.63
N THR A 82 22.00 8.59 4.39
CA THR A 82 21.22 9.31 3.36
C THR A 82 19.71 9.25 3.54
N GLY A 83 19.18 8.48 4.50
CA GLY A 83 17.74 8.24 4.67
C GLY A 83 17.32 6.86 4.19
N ASP A 84 16.31 6.31 4.87
CA ASP A 84 15.78 4.96 4.62
C ASP A 84 14.45 4.98 3.86
N SER A 85 13.68 6.07 3.95
CA SER A 85 12.51 6.33 3.10
C SER A 85 12.83 7.32 1.99
N ILE A 86 12.04 7.29 0.92
CA ILE A 86 12.17 8.26 -0.18
C ILE A 86 11.98 9.70 0.33
N ASP A 87 11.07 9.90 1.29
CA ASP A 87 10.82 11.20 1.92
C ASP A 87 12.06 11.72 2.65
N GLU A 88 12.71 10.86 3.45
CA GLU A 88 13.94 11.21 4.17
C GLU A 88 15.10 11.52 3.22
N ILE A 89 15.21 10.76 2.13
CA ILE A 89 16.23 10.97 1.10
C ILE A 89 16.00 12.31 0.40
N ASN A 90 14.76 12.63 0.04
CA ASN A 90 14.42 13.86 -0.65
C ASN A 90 14.57 15.10 0.24
N GLU A 91 14.23 15.00 1.53
CA GLU A 91 14.46 16.05 2.52
C GLU A 91 15.96 16.31 2.73
N LYS A 92 16.76 15.25 2.96
CA LYS A 92 18.22 15.36 3.13
C LYS A 92 18.94 15.85 1.88
N SER A 93 18.33 15.65 0.72
CA SER A 93 18.85 16.12 -0.57
C SER A 93 18.34 17.52 -0.93
N GLU A 94 17.58 18.18 -0.05
CA GLU A 94 17.01 19.53 -0.25
C GLU A 94 16.11 19.64 -1.49
N VAL A 95 15.53 18.53 -1.94
CA VAL A 95 14.59 18.48 -3.07
C VAL A 95 13.14 18.28 -2.63
N GLY A 96 12.91 17.94 -1.35
CA GLY A 96 11.59 17.69 -0.79
C GLY A 96 10.62 18.86 -0.97
N GLU A 97 11.10 20.10 -0.81
CA GLU A 97 10.26 21.31 -0.97
C GLU A 97 9.75 21.50 -2.40
N SER A 98 10.49 21.01 -3.40
CA SER A 98 10.13 21.06 -4.83
C SER A 98 9.18 19.95 -5.26
N LEU A 99 8.97 18.96 -4.40
CA LEU A 99 8.18 17.76 -4.68
C LEU A 99 6.85 17.82 -3.96
N PHE A 100 5.76 17.61 -4.70
CA PHE A 100 4.45 17.45 -4.11
C PHE A 100 4.38 16.16 -3.30
N GLN A 101 3.96 16.29 -2.03
CA GLN A 101 3.95 15.20 -1.04
C GLN A 101 5.33 14.55 -0.79
N GLY A 102 6.42 15.19 -1.23
CA GLY A 102 7.78 14.73 -1.00
C GLY A 102 8.33 13.78 -2.06
N ASP A 103 7.54 13.31 -3.04
CA ASP A 103 7.99 12.31 -4.03
C ASP A 103 7.55 12.56 -5.48
N MET A 104 6.69 13.54 -5.75
CA MET A 104 6.16 13.80 -7.10
C MET A 104 6.53 15.19 -7.64
N VAL A 105 7.00 15.25 -8.89
CA VAL A 105 7.10 16.52 -9.64
C VAL A 105 5.78 16.76 -10.38
N LEU A 106 5.08 17.85 -10.05
CA LEU A 106 3.84 18.19 -10.74
C LEU A 106 4.10 18.84 -12.10
N THR A 107 3.20 18.55 -13.05
CA THR A 107 3.05 19.37 -14.25
C THR A 107 2.25 20.64 -13.93
N GLU A 108 2.36 21.65 -14.79
CA GLU A 108 1.63 22.92 -14.60
C GLU A 108 0.11 22.71 -14.53
N LYS A 109 -0.43 21.78 -15.32
CA LYS A 109 -1.86 21.45 -15.30
C LYS A 109 -2.28 20.84 -13.96
N GLN A 110 -1.52 19.86 -13.46
CA GLN A 110 -1.80 19.24 -12.16
C GLN A 110 -1.71 20.25 -11.01
N ALA A 111 -0.77 21.19 -11.09
CA ALA A 111 -0.64 22.25 -10.10
C ALA A 111 -1.83 23.22 -10.11
N GLU A 112 -2.39 23.56 -11.28
CA GLU A 112 -3.62 24.36 -11.36
C GLU A 112 -4.84 23.60 -10.84
N GLU A 113 -4.96 22.30 -11.13
CA GLU A 113 -6.06 21.47 -10.58
C GLU A 113 -6.02 21.46 -9.04
N VAL A 114 -4.84 21.29 -8.43
CA VAL A 114 -4.67 21.39 -6.97
C VAL A 114 -5.03 22.77 -6.44
N LYS A 115 -4.68 23.82 -7.18
CA LYS A 115 -5.00 25.20 -6.80
C LYS A 115 -6.50 25.46 -6.85
N GLU A 116 -7.18 25.03 -7.90
CA GLU A 116 -8.63 25.15 -8.05
C GLU A 116 -9.36 24.41 -6.92
N ASP A 117 -8.94 23.17 -6.61
CA ASP A 117 -9.46 22.39 -5.48
C ASP A 117 -9.36 23.18 -4.15
N VAL A 118 -8.18 23.76 -3.86
CA VAL A 118 -7.95 24.53 -2.63
C VAL A 118 -8.80 25.80 -2.60
N GLU A 119 -8.96 26.49 -3.72
CA GLU A 119 -9.77 27.69 -3.80
C GLU A 119 -11.27 27.40 -3.66
N GLU A 120 -11.75 26.27 -4.18
CA GLU A 120 -13.12 25.80 -3.96
C GLU A 120 -13.38 25.46 -2.48
N GLU A 121 -12.42 24.84 -1.79
CA GLU A 121 -12.54 24.50 -0.36
C GLU A 121 -12.60 25.75 0.55
N ILE A 122 -12.10 26.89 0.09
CA ILE A 122 -12.05 28.16 0.85
C ILE A 122 -13.20 29.08 0.49
N ALA A 123 -13.71 29.01 -0.75
CA ALA A 123 -14.91 29.73 -1.14
C ALA A 123 -16.07 29.26 -0.24
N GLU A 124 -16.88 30.22 0.28
CA GLU A 124 -18.06 29.96 1.11
C GLU A 124 -19.21 29.34 0.28
N GLY A 125 -18.92 28.28 -0.46
CA GLY A 125 -19.85 27.42 -1.17
C GLY A 125 -19.91 26.04 -0.54
N ASN A 126 -21.00 25.32 -0.75
CA ASN A 126 -21.13 23.93 -0.35
C ASN A 126 -20.09 23.07 -1.10
N ARG A 127 -18.93 22.88 -0.47
CA ARG A 127 -17.84 21.98 -0.85
C ARG A 127 -18.33 20.73 -1.59
N THR A 128 -17.92 20.56 -2.84
CA THR A 128 -18.11 19.30 -3.55
C THR A 128 -17.03 18.33 -3.07
N LYS A 129 -17.36 17.46 -2.09
CA LYS A 129 -16.46 16.35 -1.68
C LYS A 129 -15.90 15.65 -2.92
N ARG A 130 -14.68 15.10 -2.86
CA ARG A 130 -14.18 14.16 -3.88
C ARG A 130 -15.26 13.11 -4.17
N GLN A 131 -15.79 13.13 -5.39
CA GLN A 131 -16.92 12.31 -5.80
C GLN A 131 -16.45 11.21 -6.74
N ALA A 132 -17.13 10.06 -6.66
CA ALA A 132 -17.05 9.06 -7.71
C ALA A 132 -17.35 9.70 -9.07
N PHE A 133 -16.72 9.20 -10.14
CA PHE A 133 -16.90 9.68 -11.51
C PHE A 133 -18.39 9.90 -11.85
N LYS A 134 -18.74 11.14 -12.22
CA LYS A 134 -20.11 11.54 -12.58
C LYS A 134 -20.26 11.51 -14.09
N ASP A 135 -20.93 10.49 -14.61
CA ASP A 135 -21.25 10.40 -16.04
C ASP A 135 -22.46 11.29 -16.40
N ARG A 136 -22.84 11.31 -17.68
CA ARG A 136 -24.03 12.03 -18.18
C ARG A 136 -25.34 11.61 -17.50
N ARG A 137 -25.35 10.48 -16.78
CA ARG A 137 -26.53 9.92 -16.12
C ARG A 137 -26.58 10.28 -14.64
N TYR A 138 -25.53 10.89 -14.05
CA TYR A 138 -25.56 11.38 -12.68
C TYR A 138 -26.62 12.48 -12.49
N PRO A 139 -27.41 12.49 -11.39
CA PRO A 139 -27.37 11.60 -10.23
C PRO A 139 -28.26 10.34 -10.35
N ASN A 140 -28.84 10.03 -11.51
CA ASN A 140 -29.68 8.82 -11.65
C ASN A 140 -28.89 7.51 -11.45
N THR A 141 -27.56 7.57 -11.41
CA THR A 141 -26.65 6.44 -11.15
C THR A 141 -26.24 6.31 -9.68
N ILE A 142 -26.67 7.21 -8.79
CA ILE A 142 -26.48 7.05 -7.34
C ILE A 142 -27.75 6.51 -6.68
N TRP A 143 -27.57 5.65 -5.68
CA TRP A 143 -28.69 5.23 -4.84
C TRP A 143 -29.11 6.37 -3.91
N SER A 144 -30.19 7.07 -4.27
CA SER A 144 -30.70 8.26 -3.58
C SER A 144 -31.03 8.05 -2.09
N ASN A 145 -31.34 6.81 -1.70
CA ASN A 145 -31.61 6.42 -0.32
C ASN A 145 -30.52 5.51 0.28
N GLY A 146 -29.33 5.47 -0.35
CA GLY A 146 -28.28 4.50 -0.06
C GLY A 146 -28.56 3.11 -0.64
N VAL A 147 -27.61 2.18 -0.46
CA VAL A 147 -27.81 0.77 -0.79
C VAL A 147 -28.53 0.12 0.38
N ASN A 148 -29.71 -0.46 0.13
CA ASN A 148 -30.28 -1.42 1.06
C ASN A 148 -29.42 -2.69 1.01
N TYR A 149 -28.47 -2.79 1.93
CA TYR A 149 -27.78 -4.05 2.21
C TYR A 149 -28.34 -4.63 3.50
N TYR A 150 -28.50 -5.94 3.51
CA TYR A 150 -28.72 -6.70 4.73
C TYR A 150 -27.64 -7.77 4.78
N PHE A 151 -27.08 -8.01 5.96
CA PHE A 151 -26.25 -9.19 6.12
C PHE A 151 -27.18 -10.40 6.12
N ASP A 152 -26.89 -11.37 5.27
CA ASP A 152 -27.61 -12.64 5.26
C ASP A 152 -27.59 -13.22 6.69
N TYR A 153 -28.73 -13.72 7.15
CA TYR A 153 -28.89 -14.27 8.51
C TYR A 153 -27.83 -15.35 8.83
N SER A 154 -27.30 -16.03 7.81
CA SER A 154 -26.21 -16.99 7.95
C SER A 154 -24.91 -16.36 8.45
N ALA A 155 -24.64 -15.08 8.20
CA ALA A 155 -23.46 -14.37 8.70
C ALA A 155 -23.37 -14.35 10.24
N GLN A 156 -24.50 -14.56 10.94
CA GLN A 156 -24.55 -14.61 12.40
C GLN A 156 -24.90 -16.00 12.96
N LYS A 157 -25.12 -17.02 12.12
CA LYS A 157 -25.59 -18.35 12.57
C LYS A 157 -24.70 -18.99 13.63
N CYS A 158 -23.39 -18.80 13.52
CA CYS A 158 -22.44 -19.41 14.42
C CYS A 158 -22.23 -18.63 15.72
N LYS A 159 -22.90 -17.49 15.89
CA LYS A 159 -22.78 -16.64 17.08
C LYS A 159 -23.45 -17.34 18.27
N GLY A 160 -22.65 -17.73 19.26
CA GLY A 160 -23.13 -18.45 20.45
C GLY A 160 -23.27 -19.96 20.28
N ASP A 161 -22.92 -20.51 19.11
CA ASP A 161 -22.84 -21.96 18.93
C ASP A 161 -21.59 -22.51 19.63
N PRO A 162 -21.71 -23.43 20.61
CA PRO A 162 -20.55 -24.05 21.27
C PRO A 162 -19.68 -24.89 20.32
N ARG A 163 -20.19 -25.27 19.14
CA ARG A 163 -19.43 -25.98 18.09
C ARG A 163 -18.69 -25.04 17.15
N ALA A 164 -18.86 -23.72 17.31
CA ALA A 164 -18.20 -22.75 16.46
C ALA A 164 -16.68 -22.86 16.59
N ALA A 165 -16.02 -23.03 15.45
CA ALA A 165 -14.58 -23.13 15.35
C ALA A 165 -13.91 -21.82 15.79
N LYS A 166 -12.81 -21.96 16.54
CA LYS A 166 -11.91 -20.85 16.82
C LYS A 166 -10.99 -20.64 15.60
N CYS A 167 -11.35 -19.68 14.77
CA CYS A 167 -10.61 -19.35 13.56
C CYS A 167 -9.37 -18.50 13.87
N TYR A 168 -8.29 -18.75 13.15
CA TYR A 168 -7.03 -18.02 13.23
C TYR A 168 -6.90 -16.98 12.11
N MET A 169 -5.91 -16.09 12.25
CA MET A 169 -5.52 -15.10 11.24
C MET A 169 -6.66 -14.18 10.76
N GLY A 170 -7.71 -14.00 11.58
CA GLY A 170 -8.86 -13.17 11.22
C GLY A 170 -9.94 -13.89 10.41
N GLY A 171 -9.85 -15.22 10.26
CA GLY A 171 -10.93 -16.03 9.70
C GLY A 171 -12.20 -15.98 10.54
N VAL A 172 -13.32 -16.36 9.93
CA VAL A 172 -14.65 -16.36 10.58
C VAL A 172 -15.30 -17.73 10.45
N PRO A 173 -16.10 -18.20 11.44
CA PRO A 173 -16.80 -19.47 11.33
C PRO A 173 -17.68 -19.50 10.07
N HIS A 174 -17.65 -20.63 9.37
CA HIS A 174 -18.35 -20.77 8.10
C HIS A 174 -19.88 -20.79 8.35
N PRO A 175 -20.66 -19.87 7.76
CA PRO A 175 -22.10 -19.70 8.01
C PRO A 175 -22.98 -20.95 7.90
N ARG A 176 -22.57 -21.91 7.06
CA ARG A 176 -23.29 -23.18 6.84
C ARG A 176 -22.74 -24.36 7.64
N ASP A 177 -21.56 -24.21 8.23
CA ASP A 177 -20.87 -25.26 8.98
C ASP A 177 -19.93 -24.59 9.99
N CYS A 178 -20.46 -24.33 11.17
CA CYS A 178 -19.74 -23.59 12.20
C CYS A 178 -18.47 -24.30 12.68
N SER A 179 -18.29 -25.59 12.36
CA SER A 179 -17.11 -26.35 12.76
C SER A 179 -15.86 -26.03 11.94
N LYS A 180 -15.97 -25.29 10.83
CA LYS A 180 -14.86 -24.84 9.99
C LYS A 180 -14.87 -23.33 9.77
N CYS A 181 -13.80 -22.80 9.22
CA CYS A 181 -13.60 -21.37 9.02
C CYS A 181 -13.59 -20.99 7.54
N LEU A 182 -14.07 -19.78 7.25
CA LEU A 182 -13.77 -19.03 6.03
C LEU A 182 -12.47 -18.26 6.25
N CYS A 183 -11.48 -18.49 5.41
CA CYS A 183 -10.13 -18.00 5.61
C CYS A 183 -9.81 -16.77 4.77
N PRO A 184 -9.05 -15.80 5.32
CA PRO A 184 -8.51 -14.70 4.53
C PRO A 184 -7.54 -15.22 3.46
N GLY A 185 -7.38 -14.45 2.38
CA GLY A 185 -6.43 -14.78 1.30
C GLY A 185 -5.01 -14.97 1.84
N GLY A 186 -4.39 -16.10 1.49
CA GLY A 186 -3.10 -16.54 2.04
C GLY A 186 -3.20 -17.63 3.11
N TYR A 187 -4.40 -17.94 3.61
CA TYR A 187 -4.64 -18.91 4.70
C TYR A 187 -5.71 -19.95 4.33
N GLY A 188 -5.54 -21.17 4.84
CA GLY A 188 -6.39 -22.30 4.55
C GLY A 188 -6.48 -23.29 5.72
N GLY A 189 -6.95 -24.50 5.42
CA GLY A 189 -7.26 -25.50 6.44
C GLY A 189 -8.58 -25.23 7.16
N LYS A 190 -8.94 -26.12 8.10
CA LYS A 190 -10.21 -26.04 8.82
C LYS A 190 -10.33 -24.79 9.70
N LEU A 191 -9.21 -24.32 10.25
CA LEU A 191 -9.15 -23.21 11.21
C LEU A 191 -8.38 -21.97 10.71
N CYS A 192 -7.96 -21.93 9.44
CA CYS A 192 -7.18 -20.82 8.87
C CYS A 192 -5.76 -20.68 9.46
N ASN A 193 -5.18 -21.78 9.89
CA ASN A 193 -3.83 -21.88 10.48
C ASN A 193 -2.88 -22.69 9.58
N GLU A 194 -3.28 -22.98 8.36
CA GLU A 194 -2.49 -23.74 7.38
C GLU A 194 -2.32 -22.90 6.11
N ARG A 195 -1.26 -23.18 5.35
CA ARG A 195 -1.09 -22.62 4.01
C ARG A 195 -2.15 -23.22 3.08
N PRO A 196 -2.82 -22.43 2.22
CA PRO A 196 -3.76 -22.94 1.24
C PRO A 196 -3.13 -24.03 0.36
N SER A 197 -3.95 -25.02 -0.03
CA SER A 197 -3.56 -26.01 -1.02
C SER A 197 -3.26 -25.37 -2.38
N GLY A 198 -2.32 -25.93 -3.12
CA GLY A 198 -1.88 -25.40 -4.42
C GLY A 198 -0.39 -25.05 -4.43
N CYS A 199 0.04 -24.25 -5.40
CA CYS A 199 1.42 -23.81 -5.53
C CYS A 199 1.87 -22.89 -4.39
N GLY A 200 3.19 -22.80 -4.21
CA GLY A 200 3.85 -22.04 -3.15
C GLY A 200 4.39 -22.94 -2.04
N ASP A 201 5.20 -22.35 -1.16
CA ASP A 201 6.03 -23.09 -0.20
C ASP A 201 6.04 -22.41 1.18
N VAL A 202 6.39 -23.18 2.23
CA VAL A 202 6.75 -22.64 3.53
C VAL A 202 8.27 -22.54 3.60
N LEU A 203 8.79 -21.33 3.80
CA LEU A 203 10.21 -21.00 3.80
C LEU A 203 10.61 -20.54 5.20
N GLN A 204 11.73 -21.05 5.70
CA GLN A 204 12.32 -20.58 6.96
C GLN A 204 13.36 -19.52 6.63
N ALA A 205 13.17 -18.32 7.17
CA ALA A 205 14.15 -17.25 7.03
C ALA A 205 15.42 -17.59 7.82
N THR A 206 16.56 -17.19 7.26
CA THR A 206 17.89 -17.38 7.84
C THR A 206 18.55 -16.02 8.02
N LYS A 207 19.58 -15.93 8.86
CA LYS A 207 20.31 -14.65 9.08
C LYS A 207 20.95 -14.07 7.82
N GLU A 208 21.19 -14.91 6.82
CA GLU A 208 21.74 -14.54 5.53
C GLU A 208 20.67 -14.64 4.46
N TYR A 209 20.74 -13.75 3.47
CA TYR A 209 19.90 -13.77 2.27
C TYR A 209 19.94 -15.13 1.57
N SER A 210 18.79 -15.79 1.48
CA SER A 210 18.60 -17.01 0.68
C SER A 210 17.82 -16.71 -0.60
N ASP A 211 18.31 -17.21 -1.73
CA ASP A 211 17.73 -16.96 -3.06
C ASP A 211 16.45 -17.78 -3.34
N LEU A 212 15.36 -17.12 -3.71
CA LEU A 212 14.11 -17.71 -4.15
C LEU A 212 13.79 -17.31 -5.59
N SER A 213 14.00 -18.25 -6.51
CA SER A 213 13.62 -18.13 -7.93
C SER A 213 12.29 -18.83 -8.18
N LYS A 214 11.25 -18.08 -8.60
CA LYS A 214 9.96 -18.66 -9.01
C LYS A 214 9.51 -18.08 -10.35
N THR A 215 8.85 -18.93 -11.13
CA THR A 215 8.19 -18.52 -12.37
C THR A 215 6.71 -18.29 -12.07
N ILE A 216 6.23 -17.09 -12.38
CA ILE A 216 4.84 -16.69 -12.14
C ILE A 216 4.10 -16.74 -13.47
N GLY A 217 2.93 -17.39 -13.48
CA GLY A 217 2.09 -17.55 -14.66
C GLY A 217 2.54 -18.66 -15.61
N ASN A 218 1.69 -18.95 -16.60
CA ASN A 218 1.96 -19.91 -17.67
C ASN A 218 1.75 -19.21 -19.02
N PRO A 219 2.80 -19.06 -19.86
CA PRO A 219 2.68 -18.35 -21.13
C PRO A 219 1.74 -19.03 -22.14
N ASN A 220 1.40 -20.30 -21.91
CA ASN A 220 0.49 -21.05 -22.77
C ASN A 220 -0.97 -20.99 -22.32
N MET A 221 -1.27 -20.31 -21.20
CA MET A 221 -2.65 -20.11 -20.76
C MET A 221 -3.22 -18.80 -21.29
N GLN A 222 -4.47 -18.86 -21.76
CA GLN A 222 -5.25 -17.66 -22.04
C GLN A 222 -5.53 -16.88 -20.77
N GLU A 223 -5.71 -15.57 -20.92
CA GLU A 223 -6.16 -14.68 -19.87
C GLU A 223 -7.49 -15.16 -19.29
N ARG A 224 -7.60 -15.12 -17.96
CA ARG A 224 -8.80 -15.48 -17.20
C ARG A 224 -9.17 -14.33 -16.29
N GLU A 225 -10.45 -14.22 -15.96
CA GLU A 225 -10.94 -13.23 -15.00
C GLU A 225 -10.28 -13.38 -13.62
N ASP A 226 -10.00 -14.63 -13.22
CA ASP A 226 -9.36 -14.96 -11.95
C ASP A 226 -7.87 -15.31 -12.12
N PHE A 227 -7.04 -14.76 -11.23
CA PHE A 227 -5.63 -15.12 -11.12
C PHE A 227 -5.45 -16.50 -10.49
N GLU A 228 -4.43 -17.22 -10.96
CA GLU A 228 -3.89 -18.36 -10.22
C GLU A 228 -2.97 -17.84 -9.09
N ILE A 229 -3.30 -18.19 -7.84
CA ILE A 229 -2.62 -17.65 -6.66
C ILE A 229 -1.68 -18.69 -6.07
N CYS A 230 -0.38 -18.40 -6.04
CA CYS A 230 0.61 -19.17 -5.29
C CYS A 230 0.89 -18.51 -3.94
N ASN A 231 0.73 -19.28 -2.85
CA ASN A 231 0.86 -18.75 -1.49
C ASN A 231 2.19 -19.21 -0.88
N TYR A 232 3.06 -18.26 -0.56
CA TYR A 232 4.33 -18.51 0.14
C TYR A 232 4.23 -18.01 1.57
N TRP A 233 4.61 -18.85 2.54
CA TRP A 233 4.74 -18.46 3.94
C TRP A 233 6.20 -18.34 4.29
N ILE A 234 6.61 -17.18 4.78
CA ILE A 234 7.97 -16.96 5.25
C ILE A 234 7.90 -16.87 6.77
N GLU A 235 8.54 -17.83 7.43
CA GLU A 235 8.55 -17.96 8.88
C GLU A 235 9.93 -17.66 9.44
N SER A 236 9.97 -17.14 10.65
CA SER A 236 11.19 -16.86 11.38
C SER A 236 10.91 -17.01 12.89
N PRO A 237 11.93 -17.29 13.74
CA PRO A 237 11.73 -17.42 15.17
C PRO A 237 11.05 -16.21 15.82
N ALA A 238 10.47 -16.38 17.01
CA ALA A 238 9.85 -15.27 17.71
C ALA A 238 10.84 -14.13 18.00
N ASN A 239 10.38 -12.88 17.89
CA ASN A 239 11.15 -11.64 18.11
C ASN A 239 12.26 -11.34 17.09
N THR A 240 12.17 -11.89 15.89
CA THR A 240 12.98 -11.50 14.73
C THR A 240 12.20 -10.58 13.79
N GLN A 241 12.89 -10.03 12.81
CA GLN A 241 12.29 -9.31 11.69
C GLN A 241 12.77 -9.96 10.40
N ILE A 242 11.81 -10.26 9.53
CA ILE A 242 12.08 -10.78 8.19
C ILE A 242 12.29 -9.60 7.25
N GLU A 243 13.43 -9.59 6.55
CA GLU A 243 13.70 -8.67 5.45
C GLU A 243 13.44 -9.41 4.12
N VAL A 244 12.54 -8.85 3.31
CA VAL A 244 12.22 -9.37 1.97
C VAL A 244 12.72 -8.38 0.95
N ARG A 245 13.57 -8.86 0.04
CA ARG A 245 14.11 -8.07 -1.07
C ARG A 245 13.72 -8.69 -2.40
N ILE A 246 13.04 -7.90 -3.23
CA ILE A 246 12.79 -8.23 -4.64
C ILE A 246 14.00 -7.72 -5.42
N ASP A 247 14.81 -8.61 -5.98
CA ASP A 247 15.95 -8.18 -6.80
C ASP A 247 15.55 -7.89 -8.24
N THR A 248 14.74 -8.75 -8.84
CA THR A 248 14.46 -8.66 -10.27
C THR A 248 13.13 -9.30 -10.63
N LEU A 249 12.33 -8.57 -11.42
CA LEU A 249 11.15 -9.08 -12.09
C LEU A 249 11.40 -9.00 -13.60
N ASN A 250 11.49 -10.16 -14.25
CA ASN A 250 11.78 -10.24 -15.69
C ASN A 250 10.53 -10.68 -16.44
N GLY A 251 10.02 -9.82 -17.34
CA GLY A 251 8.91 -10.11 -18.25
C GLY A 251 8.49 -8.88 -19.07
N ASN A 252 7.80 -9.09 -20.19
CA ASN A 252 7.35 -8.03 -21.11
C ASN A 252 5.88 -7.62 -20.87
N PHE A 253 5.39 -7.75 -19.63
CA PHE A 253 3.99 -7.56 -19.27
C PHE A 253 3.77 -6.41 -18.28
N ALA A 254 4.67 -5.43 -18.28
CA ALA A 254 4.50 -4.19 -17.53
C ALA A 254 3.47 -3.30 -18.24
N VAL A 255 2.19 -3.56 -17.95
CA VAL A 255 1.05 -2.75 -18.40
C VAL A 255 0.43 -2.05 -17.20
N ASP A 256 -0.37 -1.02 -17.46
CA ASP A 256 -1.10 -0.32 -16.41
C ASP A 256 -2.13 -1.26 -15.77
N GLY A 257 -2.04 -1.38 -14.44
CA GLY A 257 -2.79 -2.37 -13.67
C GLY A 257 -2.15 -3.76 -13.73
N CYS A 258 -2.18 -4.50 -12.62
CA CYS A 258 -1.66 -5.87 -12.54
C CYS A 258 -2.57 -6.85 -13.30
N ALA A 259 -2.69 -6.69 -14.62
CA ALA A 259 -3.65 -7.40 -15.47
C ALA A 259 -3.25 -8.86 -15.74
N TYR A 260 -1.94 -9.14 -15.84
CA TYR A 260 -1.44 -10.47 -16.21
C TYR A 260 -0.88 -11.25 -15.02
N PHE A 261 -0.18 -10.56 -14.12
CA PHE A 261 0.32 -11.13 -12.87
C PHE A 261 0.58 -10.00 -11.86
N GLY A 262 0.75 -10.37 -10.60
CA GLY A 262 1.18 -9.47 -9.54
C GLY A 262 1.82 -10.25 -8.40
N VAL A 263 2.56 -9.53 -7.56
CA VAL A 263 3.08 -10.05 -6.28
C VAL A 263 2.43 -9.22 -5.19
N GLU A 264 1.86 -9.88 -4.17
CA GLU A 264 1.31 -9.19 -3.00
C GLU A 264 2.08 -9.63 -1.76
N ILE A 265 2.68 -8.66 -1.04
CA ILE A 265 3.40 -8.89 0.21
C ILE A 265 2.52 -8.47 1.39
N LYS A 266 2.11 -9.45 2.19
CA LYS A 266 1.32 -9.25 3.40
C LYS A 266 2.18 -9.28 4.66
N THR A 267 2.55 -8.11 5.17
CA THR A 267 3.34 -7.97 6.42
C THR A 267 2.54 -7.43 7.61
N GLN A 268 1.29 -7.02 7.37
CA GLN A 268 0.46 -6.33 8.36
C GLN A 268 -0.09 -7.29 9.42
N LYS A 269 -0.35 -6.80 10.64
CA LYS A 269 -0.95 -7.63 11.70
C LYS A 269 -2.36 -8.11 11.34
N ASP A 270 -3.16 -7.27 10.67
CA ASP A 270 -4.47 -7.68 10.16
C ASP A 270 -4.31 -8.38 8.81
N GLN A 271 -4.41 -9.70 8.83
CA GLN A 271 -4.22 -10.56 7.67
C GLN A 271 -5.42 -10.56 6.69
N LYS A 272 -6.54 -9.91 7.07
CA LYS A 272 -7.68 -9.69 6.16
C LYS A 272 -7.42 -8.55 5.18
N ALA A 273 -6.53 -7.62 5.51
CA ALA A 273 -6.20 -6.49 4.66
C ALA A 273 -5.39 -6.96 3.44
N THR A 274 -5.48 -6.18 2.36
CA THR A 274 -4.60 -6.35 1.21
C THR A 274 -3.19 -5.85 1.54
N GLY A 275 -2.19 -6.57 1.06
CA GLY A 275 -0.78 -6.25 1.21
C GLY A 275 -0.27 -5.20 0.23
N TYR A 276 1.04 -4.99 0.27
CA TYR A 276 1.78 -4.17 -0.70
C TYR A 276 1.83 -4.91 -2.04
N ARG A 277 1.65 -4.20 -3.16
CA ARG A 277 1.67 -4.75 -4.52
C ARG A 277 2.63 -3.95 -5.39
#